data_AF-A0A7J2QZS6-F1
#
_entry.id   AF-A0A7J2QZS6-F1
#
_cell.length_a   1.000
_cell.length_b   1.000
_cell.length_c   1.000
_cell.angle_alpha   90.00
_cell.angle_beta   90.00
_cell.angle_gamma   90.00
#
_symmetry.space_group_name_H-M   'P 1'
#
loop_
_entity.id
_entity.type
_entity.pdbx_description
1 polymer ?
#
loop_
_entity_poly.entity_id
_entity_poly.type
_entity_poly.pdbx_seq_one_letter_code
_entity_poly.pdbx_strand_id
1 'polypeptide(L)'
;MKSRKGIKSKKEKCVLILSGGMDSTTLLYYLLDKGYDVHSISFDYGQKHKKELMYAAKTCNCLDVPHKIVKVPDVLGGSALTSDDIDVPEGHYEADNMKITVVPNRNAIFIMLAAGYAESIKAGKVFYGAHHGDSHVYWDCRPEFYNRVNNLLELNDIFPVKLEAPFIKMSKEDIVTAGNILNVDYNLTWSCYK
;
A
#
# COMPACT_ATOMS: atom_id res chain seq x y z
N MET A 1 29.50 29.03 -27.52
CA MET A 1 28.29 28.45 -26.89
C MET A 1 28.66 27.18 -26.14
N LYS A 2 28.77 27.22 -24.80
CA LYS A 2 28.93 26.00 -24.00
C LYS A 2 27.53 25.46 -23.67
N SER A 3 27.23 24.29 -24.23
CA SER A 3 26.03 23.51 -23.95
C SER A 3 25.92 23.22 -22.45
N ARG A 4 24.87 23.75 -21.81
CA ARG A 4 24.47 23.39 -20.44
C ARG A 4 23.84 22.01 -20.51
N LYS A 5 24.60 20.96 -20.15
CA LYS A 5 24.03 19.65 -19.80
C LYS A 5 23.03 19.87 -18.65
N GLY A 6 21.75 19.68 -18.92
CA GLY A 6 20.70 19.77 -17.90
C GLY A 6 20.96 18.77 -16.79
N ILE A 7 21.09 19.27 -15.57
CA ILE A 7 21.13 18.44 -14.36
C ILE A 7 19.73 17.85 -14.22
N LYS A 8 19.52 16.57 -14.59
CA LYS A 8 18.32 15.85 -14.20
C LYS A 8 18.34 15.78 -12.67
N SER A 9 17.38 16.41 -12.00
CA SER A 9 17.22 16.26 -10.55
C SER A 9 17.04 14.77 -10.24
N LYS A 10 17.75 14.28 -9.23
CA LYS A 10 17.62 12.90 -8.77
C LYS A 10 16.20 12.73 -8.23
N LYS A 11 15.44 11.78 -8.79
CA LYS A 11 14.11 11.43 -8.28
C LYS A 11 14.21 11.02 -6.81
N GLU A 12 13.24 11.43 -6.00
CA GLU A 12 13.16 11.03 -4.61
C GLU A 12 12.73 9.56 -4.54
N LYS A 13 13.52 8.73 -3.86
CA LYS A 13 13.23 7.29 -3.74
C LYS A 13 12.21 7.04 -2.62
N CYS A 14 11.20 6.22 -2.92
CA CYS A 14 10.21 5.80 -1.94
C CYS A 14 9.89 4.31 -2.02
N VAL A 15 9.31 3.77 -0.96
CA VAL A 15 8.71 2.44 -0.92
C VAL A 15 7.19 2.57 -0.97
N LEU A 16 6.52 1.80 -1.82
CA LEU A 16 5.07 1.72 -1.88
C LEU A 16 4.60 0.34 -1.40
N ILE A 17 3.70 0.31 -0.42
CA ILE A 17 2.96 -0.91 -0.08
C ILE A 17 1.87 -1.12 -1.14
N LEU A 18 2.07 -2.12 -2.00
CA LEU A 18 1.21 -2.44 -3.14
C LEU A 18 0.47 -3.75 -2.86
N SER A 19 -0.86 -3.73 -2.79
CA SER A 19 -1.65 -4.96 -2.64
C SER A 19 -1.99 -5.59 -3.98
N GLY A 20 -2.08 -4.80 -5.06
CA GLY A 20 -2.63 -5.22 -6.35
C GLY A 20 -4.12 -4.88 -6.53
N GLY A 21 -4.75 -4.33 -5.48
CA GLY A 21 -6.08 -3.74 -5.55
C GLY A 21 -6.08 -2.34 -6.15
N MET A 22 -7.29 -1.85 -6.42
CA MET A 22 -7.56 -0.54 -7.03
C MET A 22 -6.80 0.61 -6.34
N ASP A 23 -6.93 0.79 -5.02
CA ASP A 23 -6.38 1.97 -4.34
C ASP A 23 -4.86 1.99 -4.36
N SER A 24 -4.23 0.86 -4.06
CA SER A 24 -2.77 0.74 -4.05
C SER A 24 -2.18 0.94 -5.45
N THR A 25 -2.90 0.51 -6.50
CA THR A 25 -2.51 0.73 -7.89
C THR A 25 -2.69 2.19 -8.29
N THR A 26 -3.81 2.83 -7.92
CA THR A 26 -3.98 4.27 -8.15
C THR A 26 -2.90 5.08 -7.43
N LEU A 27 -2.50 4.66 -6.22
CA LEU A 27 -1.39 5.30 -5.50
C LEU A 27 -0.05 5.11 -6.24
N LEU A 28 0.21 3.95 -6.84
CA LEU A 28 1.39 3.76 -7.69
C LEU A 28 1.44 4.77 -8.84
N TYR A 29 0.37 4.88 -9.61
CA TYR A 29 0.29 5.85 -10.72
C TYR A 29 0.45 7.29 -10.22
N TYR A 30 -0.17 7.63 -9.09
CA TYR A 30 -0.02 8.95 -8.46
C TYR A 30 1.44 9.25 -8.13
N LEU A 31 2.18 8.31 -7.55
CA LEU A 31 3.59 8.52 -7.20
C LEU A 31 4.49 8.63 -8.44
N LEU A 32 4.21 7.84 -9.48
CA LEU A 32 4.94 7.92 -10.75
C LEU A 32 4.72 9.29 -11.43
N ASP A 33 3.48 9.80 -11.44
CA ASP A 33 3.13 11.13 -11.95
C ASP A 33 3.84 12.25 -11.15
N LYS A 34 3.94 12.10 -9.83
CA LYS A 34 4.72 13.00 -8.97
C LYS A 34 6.24 12.89 -9.14
N GLY A 35 6.73 11.96 -9.98
CA GLY A 35 8.13 11.84 -10.31
C GLY A 35 8.98 11.10 -9.27
N TYR A 36 8.37 10.31 -8.39
CA TYR A 36 9.10 9.45 -7.44
C TYR A 36 9.85 8.32 -8.16
N ASP A 37 10.95 7.86 -7.55
CA ASP A 37 11.62 6.59 -7.84
C ASP A 37 11.03 5.51 -6.94
N VAL A 38 9.95 4.88 -7.42
CA VAL A 38 9.10 4.00 -6.60
C VAL A 38 9.68 2.59 -6.56
N HIS A 39 9.82 2.04 -5.35
CA HIS A 39 10.08 0.61 -5.12
C HIS A 39 8.85 -0.01 -4.45
N SER A 40 8.17 -0.92 -5.11
CA SER A 40 6.95 -1.54 -4.57
C SER A 40 7.26 -2.76 -3.73
N ILE A 41 6.48 -2.96 -2.66
CA ILE A 41 6.53 -4.12 -1.78
C ILE A 41 5.11 -4.66 -1.55
N SER A 42 4.94 -5.97 -1.65
CA SER A 42 3.71 -6.69 -1.33
C SER A 42 3.98 -7.75 -0.26
N PHE A 43 2.93 -8.16 0.45
CA PHE A 43 3.04 -9.10 1.56
C PHE A 43 2.19 -10.36 1.29
N ASP A 44 2.84 -11.53 1.30
CA ASP A 44 2.17 -12.84 1.37
C ASP A 44 2.09 -13.22 2.84
N TYR A 45 0.92 -13.04 3.45
CA TYR A 45 0.65 -13.31 4.86
C TYR A 45 -0.31 -14.49 5.04
N GLY A 46 -0.42 -15.36 4.04
CA GLY A 46 -1.37 -16.48 4.06
C GLY A 46 -2.78 -16.08 3.66
N GLN A 47 -2.97 -14.94 2.97
CA GLN A 47 -4.29 -14.55 2.48
C GLN A 47 -4.87 -15.56 1.49
N LYS A 48 -6.17 -15.85 1.60
CA LYS A 48 -6.90 -16.79 0.72
C LYS A 48 -6.69 -16.52 -0.78
N HIS A 49 -6.65 -15.25 -1.19
CA HIS A 49 -6.51 -14.88 -2.61
C HIS A 49 -5.11 -14.40 -2.95
N LYS A 50 -4.25 -15.31 -3.41
CA LYS A 50 -2.91 -14.95 -3.95
C LYS A 50 -2.96 -14.24 -5.31
N LYS A 51 -4.13 -14.14 -5.95
CA LYS A 51 -4.32 -13.44 -7.22
C LYS A 51 -3.87 -11.98 -7.13
N GLU A 52 -4.20 -11.29 -6.05
CA GLU A 52 -3.83 -9.88 -5.85
C GLU A 52 -2.31 -9.66 -6.00
N LEU A 53 -1.50 -10.57 -5.45
CA LEU A 53 -0.03 -10.52 -5.58
C LEU A 53 0.43 -10.68 -7.04
N MET A 54 -0.26 -11.51 -7.82
CA MET A 54 0.02 -11.67 -9.25
C MET A 54 -0.31 -10.38 -10.02
N TYR A 55 -1.42 -9.73 -9.70
CA TYR A 55 -1.81 -8.46 -10.31
C TYR A 55 -0.87 -7.33 -9.90
N ALA A 56 -0.45 -7.26 -8.64
CA ALA A 56 0.59 -6.33 -8.18
C ALA A 56 1.89 -6.50 -9.00
N ALA A 57 2.38 -7.73 -9.15
CA ALA A 57 3.57 -8.03 -9.93
C ALA A 57 3.39 -7.67 -11.41
N LYS A 58 2.23 -7.98 -11.99
CA LYS A 58 1.90 -7.63 -13.39
C LYS A 58 1.93 -6.11 -13.61
N THR A 59 1.28 -5.35 -12.74
CA THR A 59 1.27 -3.88 -12.79
C THR A 59 2.68 -3.32 -12.72
N CYS A 60 3.49 -3.78 -11.76
CA CYS A 60 4.88 -3.33 -11.64
C CYS A 60 5.71 -3.65 -12.88
N ASN A 61 5.55 -4.84 -13.48
CA ASN A 61 6.24 -5.21 -14.71
C ASN A 61 5.82 -4.33 -15.90
N CYS A 62 4.53 -4.01 -16.04
CA CYS A 62 4.04 -3.13 -17.10
C CYS A 62 4.56 -1.68 -16.98
N LEU A 63 4.82 -1.23 -15.76
CA LEU A 63 5.26 0.14 -15.47
C LEU A 63 6.77 0.28 -15.24
N ASP A 64 7.54 -0.81 -15.39
CA ASP A 64 8.99 -0.87 -15.10
C ASP A 64 9.34 -0.42 -13.66
N VAL A 65 8.56 -0.90 -12.69
CA VAL A 65 8.71 -0.58 -11.27
C VAL A 65 9.30 -1.78 -10.51
N PRO A 66 10.41 -1.62 -9.77
CA PRO A 66 10.94 -2.68 -8.92
C PRO A 66 9.89 -3.18 -7.92
N HIS A 67 9.72 -4.50 -7.82
CA HIS A 67 8.73 -5.12 -6.95
C HIS A 67 9.33 -6.24 -6.11
N LYS A 68 8.96 -6.28 -4.82
CA LYS A 68 9.34 -7.35 -3.89
C LYS A 68 8.09 -7.92 -3.24
N ILE A 69 7.99 -9.24 -3.21
CA ILE A 69 6.98 -9.95 -2.40
C ILE A 69 7.69 -10.50 -1.17
N VAL A 70 7.18 -10.14 0.02
CA VAL A 70 7.71 -10.58 1.31
C VAL A 70 6.71 -11.55 1.94
N LYS A 71 7.18 -12.74 2.29
CA LYS A 71 6.39 -13.69 3.07
C LYS A 71 6.40 -13.26 4.55
N VAL A 72 5.23 -13.04 5.11
CA VAL A 72 5.05 -12.71 6.53
C VAL A 72 4.87 -14.03 7.29
N PRO A 73 5.51 -14.22 8.46
CA PRO A 73 5.29 -15.40 9.29
C PRO A 73 3.82 -15.58 9.66
N ASP A 74 3.42 -16.82 9.90
CA ASP A 74 2.05 -17.21 10.26
C ASP A 74 1.71 -16.81 11.71
N VAL A 75 1.63 -15.50 11.93
CA VAL A 75 1.22 -14.87 13.20
C VAL A 75 -0.02 -13.99 13.00
N LEU A 76 -0.52 -13.92 11.77
CA LEU A 76 -1.66 -13.09 11.33
C LEU A 76 -2.96 -13.90 11.14
N GLY A 77 -3.02 -15.12 11.70
CA GLY A 77 -4.18 -16.03 11.63
C GLY A 77 -5.42 -15.57 12.41
N GLY A 78 -6.53 -16.31 12.25
CA GLY A 78 -7.76 -16.12 13.05
C GLY A 78 -8.83 -15.21 12.43
N SER A 79 -8.69 -14.80 11.17
CA SER A 79 -9.74 -14.10 10.41
C SER A 79 -10.24 -14.92 9.22
N ALA A 80 -11.38 -14.55 8.63
CA ALA A 80 -11.91 -15.18 7.42
C ALA A 80 -10.94 -15.11 6.22
N LEU A 81 -9.99 -14.17 6.23
CA LEU A 81 -8.99 -14.01 5.17
C LEU A 81 -7.77 -14.92 5.35
N THR A 82 -7.57 -15.51 6.53
CA THR A 82 -6.39 -16.33 6.87
C THR A 82 -6.72 -17.72 7.40
N SER A 83 -7.99 -18.01 7.70
CA SER A 83 -8.44 -19.30 8.26
C SER A 83 -9.35 -20.04 7.28
N ASP A 84 -9.05 -21.31 7.00
CA ASP A 84 -9.84 -22.16 6.10
C ASP A 84 -11.24 -22.46 6.66
N ASP A 85 -11.38 -22.45 7.98
CA ASP A 85 -12.60 -22.85 8.70
C ASP A 85 -13.67 -21.75 8.79
N ILE A 86 -13.36 -20.55 8.27
CA ILE A 86 -14.24 -19.38 8.35
C ILE A 86 -14.58 -18.93 6.92
N ASP A 87 -15.82 -19.16 6.49
CA ASP A 87 -16.32 -18.68 5.21
C ASP A 87 -16.34 -17.15 5.16
N VAL A 88 -15.94 -16.59 4.00
CA VAL A 88 -16.02 -15.15 3.75
C VAL A 88 -17.48 -14.80 3.44
N PRO A 89 -18.18 -13.95 4.23
CA PRO A 89 -19.60 -13.70 4.03
C PRO A 89 -19.92 -13.11 2.65
N GLU A 90 -20.96 -13.64 1.99
CA GLU A 90 -21.46 -13.10 0.73
C GLU A 90 -22.36 -11.88 0.97
N GLY A 91 -21.79 -10.68 0.82
CA GLY A 91 -22.57 -9.47 0.64
C GLY A 91 -23.18 -8.86 1.91
N HIS A 92 -23.48 -7.57 1.75
CA HIS A 92 -23.90 -6.58 2.75
C HIS A 92 -22.75 -6.04 3.63
N TYR A 93 -22.44 -4.76 3.37
CA TYR A 93 -21.59 -3.85 4.14
C TYR A 93 -22.18 -3.59 5.55
N GLU A 94 -22.50 -4.64 6.30
CA GLU A 94 -22.86 -4.51 7.71
C GLU A 94 -21.58 -4.56 8.53
N ALA A 95 -21.46 -3.66 9.51
CA ALA A 95 -20.25 -3.45 10.30
C ALA A 95 -19.73 -4.74 10.98
N ASP A 96 -20.60 -5.71 11.24
CA ASP A 96 -20.25 -6.98 11.86
C ASP A 96 -19.68 -8.01 10.87
N ASN A 97 -20.13 -8.03 9.61
CA ASN A 97 -19.53 -8.89 8.57
C ASN A 97 -18.13 -8.41 8.15
N MET A 98 -17.89 -7.09 8.16
CA MET A 98 -16.55 -6.54 7.89
C MET A 98 -15.52 -6.94 8.95
N LYS A 99 -15.93 -7.06 10.23
CA LYS A 99 -15.03 -7.48 11.33
C LYS A 99 -14.43 -8.87 11.13
N ILE A 100 -15.15 -9.78 10.49
CA ILE A 100 -14.70 -11.17 10.27
C ILE A 100 -13.51 -11.21 9.29
N THR A 101 -13.38 -10.20 8.42
CA THR A 101 -12.25 -10.06 7.48
C THR A 101 -11.06 -9.28 8.05
N VAL A 102 -11.18 -8.73 9.27
CA VAL A 102 -10.11 -7.94 9.87
C VAL A 102 -8.97 -8.86 10.27
N VAL A 103 -7.83 -8.71 9.59
CA VAL A 103 -6.56 -9.31 10.00
C VAL A 103 -5.96 -8.42 11.09
N PRO A 104 -5.74 -8.94 12.32
CA PRO A 104 -5.24 -8.14 13.41
C PRO A 104 -3.91 -7.45 13.08
N ASN A 105 -3.84 -6.13 13.32
CA ASN A 105 -2.61 -5.33 13.24
C ASN A 105 -1.88 -5.37 11.87
N ARG A 106 -2.60 -5.73 10.79
CA ARG A 106 -2.03 -6.00 9.48
C ARG A 106 -1.26 -4.81 8.91
N ASN A 107 -1.86 -3.62 8.85
CA ASN A 107 -1.19 -2.49 8.21
C ASN A 107 0.00 -2.02 9.04
N ALA A 108 -0.06 -2.08 10.38
CA ALA A 108 1.07 -1.73 11.22
C ALA A 108 2.29 -2.63 10.96
N ILE A 109 2.08 -3.94 10.87
CA ILE A 109 3.16 -4.89 10.56
C ILE A 109 3.75 -4.60 9.18
N PHE A 110 2.89 -4.39 8.17
CA PHE A 110 3.34 -4.08 6.81
C PHE A 110 4.12 -2.78 6.74
N ILE A 111 3.68 -1.75 7.46
CA ILE A 111 4.35 -0.45 7.52
C ILE A 111 5.72 -0.58 8.16
N MET A 112 5.86 -1.33 9.27
CA MET A 112 7.17 -1.52 9.91
C MET A 112 8.13 -2.33 9.02
N LEU A 113 7.65 -3.37 8.33
CA LEU A 113 8.46 -4.12 7.36
C LEU A 113 8.86 -3.24 6.16
N ALA A 114 7.94 -2.41 5.65
CA ALA A 114 8.21 -1.49 4.56
C ALA A 114 9.20 -0.39 4.97
N ALA A 115 9.13 0.10 6.21
CA ALA A 115 10.11 1.06 6.75
C ALA A 115 11.51 0.45 6.81
N GLY A 116 11.66 -0.78 7.33
CA GLY A 116 12.94 -1.49 7.30
C GLY A 116 13.47 -1.72 5.89
N TYR A 117 12.60 -2.02 4.92
CA TYR A 117 12.99 -2.09 3.51
C TYR A 117 13.44 -0.72 2.98
N ALA A 118 12.70 0.34 3.29
CA ALA A 118 13.02 1.70 2.88
C ALA A 118 14.40 2.14 3.40
N GLU A 119 14.72 1.85 4.67
CA GLU A 119 16.05 2.06 5.25
C GLU A 119 17.14 1.33 4.46
N SER A 120 16.93 0.03 4.17
CA SER A 120 17.92 -0.80 3.46
C SER A 120 18.29 -0.30 2.06
N ILE A 121 17.35 0.37 1.38
CA ILE A 121 17.55 0.90 0.01
C ILE A 121 17.76 2.42 -0.03
N LYS A 122 17.84 3.06 1.14
CA LYS A 122 17.94 4.51 1.32
C LYS A 122 16.77 5.29 0.69
N ALA A 123 15.54 4.83 0.91
CA ALA A 123 14.31 5.51 0.52
C ALA A 123 13.72 6.27 1.72
N GLY A 124 13.54 7.59 1.62
CA GLY A 124 13.12 8.42 2.76
C GLY A 124 11.62 8.35 3.09
N LYS A 125 10.83 7.64 2.28
CA LYS A 125 9.37 7.61 2.40
C LYS A 125 8.80 6.20 2.19
N VAL A 126 7.78 5.88 2.97
CA VAL A 126 6.90 4.72 2.80
C VAL A 126 5.49 5.23 2.51
N PHE A 127 4.86 4.72 1.46
CA PHE A 127 3.49 5.06 1.09
C PHE A 127 2.57 3.86 1.29
N TYR A 128 1.37 4.10 1.81
CA TYR A 128 0.31 3.11 1.91
C TYR A 128 -1.06 3.72 1.58
N GLY A 129 -1.95 2.90 1.03
CA GLY A 129 -3.22 3.32 0.43
C GLY A 129 -4.41 3.45 1.39
N ALA A 130 -4.20 3.75 2.68
CA ALA A 130 -5.33 3.95 3.59
C ALA A 130 -6.18 5.15 3.18
N HIS A 131 -7.51 4.98 3.26
CA HIS A 131 -8.47 6.01 2.88
C HIS A 131 -9.61 6.18 3.88
N HIS A 132 -10.41 7.25 3.73
CA HIS A 132 -11.42 7.63 4.73
C HIS A 132 -12.42 6.50 5.02
N GLY A 133 -12.88 5.81 3.97
CA GLY A 133 -13.82 4.69 4.11
C GLY A 133 -13.32 3.53 4.99
N ASP A 134 -12.01 3.31 5.08
CA ASP A 134 -11.44 2.22 5.90
C ASP A 134 -11.45 2.55 7.39
N SER A 135 -11.40 3.83 7.74
CA SER A 135 -11.18 4.30 9.12
C SER A 135 -12.28 3.90 10.11
N HIS A 136 -13.48 3.60 9.58
CA HIS A 136 -14.62 3.08 10.35
C HIS A 136 -14.38 1.66 10.87
N VAL A 137 -13.65 0.85 10.13
CA VAL A 137 -13.41 -0.58 10.43
C VAL A 137 -12.00 -0.80 10.96
N TYR A 138 -11.02 -0.13 10.37
CA TYR A 138 -9.60 -0.35 10.60
C TYR A 138 -8.98 0.82 11.38
N TRP A 139 -8.55 0.54 12.61
CA TRP A 139 -7.92 1.55 13.47
C TRP A 139 -6.56 2.00 12.91
N ASP A 140 -5.88 1.12 12.19
CA ASP A 140 -4.59 1.31 11.51
C ASP A 140 -4.74 2.00 10.13
N CYS A 141 -5.93 2.52 9.81
CA CYS A 141 -6.18 3.45 8.70
C CYS A 141 -6.53 4.88 9.19
N ARG A 142 -6.54 5.13 10.51
CA ARG A 142 -6.96 6.42 11.08
C ARG A 142 -5.81 7.44 11.10
N PRO A 143 -6.10 8.75 10.99
CA PRO A 143 -5.09 9.80 11.10
C PRO A 143 -4.28 9.75 12.41
N GLU A 144 -4.89 9.35 13.52
CA GLU A 144 -4.18 9.21 14.80
C GLU A 144 -3.08 8.15 14.74
N PHE A 145 -3.38 6.99 14.16
CA PHE A 145 -2.40 5.93 13.94
C PHE A 145 -1.26 6.42 13.03
N TYR A 146 -1.60 7.04 11.91
CA TYR A 146 -0.63 7.63 10.97
C TYR A 146 0.33 8.61 11.67
N ASN A 147 -0.18 9.50 12.51
CA ASN A 147 0.64 10.47 13.24
C ASN A 147 1.55 9.78 14.27
N ARG A 148 1.01 8.82 15.04
CA ARG A 148 1.78 8.07 16.04
C ARG A 148 2.89 7.24 15.41
N VAL A 149 2.65 6.65 14.23
CA VAL A 149 3.69 5.92 13.48
C VAL A 149 4.77 6.85 12.98
N ASN A 150 4.43 8.03 12.45
CA ASN A 150 5.44 9.00 12.05
C ASN A 150 6.31 9.43 13.24
N ASN A 151 5.70 9.72 14.40
CA ASN A 151 6.47 10.03 15.62
C ASN A 151 7.42 8.90 16.04
N LEU A 152 7.01 7.64 15.86
CA LEU A 152 7.86 6.47 16.13
C LEU A 152 9.03 6.41 15.14
N LEU A 153 8.76 6.56 13.84
CA LEU A 153 9.79 6.48 12.80
C LEU A 153 10.80 7.63 12.88
N GLU A 154 10.38 8.80 13.35
CA GLU A 154 11.25 9.95 13.61
C GLU A 154 12.28 9.71 14.71
N LEU A 155 12.10 8.70 15.58
CA LEU A 155 13.10 8.32 16.58
C LEU A 155 14.37 7.75 15.95
N ASN A 156 14.31 7.24 14.72
CA ASN A 156 15.50 6.79 13.98
C ASN A 156 16.14 7.98 13.25
N ASP A 157 17.03 8.68 13.93
CA ASP A 157 17.76 9.84 13.39
C ASP A 157 18.92 9.46 12.43
N ILE A 158 19.29 8.18 12.37
CA ILE A 158 20.33 7.66 11.47
C ILE A 158 19.82 7.64 10.03
N PHE A 159 18.60 7.15 9.83
CA PHE A 159 17.93 7.13 8.54
C PHE A 159 16.42 7.38 8.73
N PRO A 160 15.98 8.65 8.74
CA PRO A 160 14.59 8.97 8.98
C PRO A 160 13.73 8.53 7.79
N VAL A 161 12.72 7.71 8.07
CA VAL A 161 11.68 7.30 7.12
C VAL A 161 10.38 7.96 7.50
N LYS A 162 9.71 8.58 6.53
CA LYS A 162 8.39 9.16 6.74
C LYS A 162 7.30 8.26 6.17
N LEU A 163 6.26 7.99 6.96
CA LEU A 163 5.04 7.36 6.45
C LEU A 163 4.18 8.44 5.79
N GLU A 164 3.68 8.15 4.59
CA GLU A 164 2.80 9.02 3.81
C GLU A 164 1.52 8.28 3.43
N ALA A 165 0.37 8.94 3.59
CA ALA A 165 -0.95 8.38 3.30
C ALA A 165 -1.78 9.39 2.48
N PRO A 166 -1.48 9.58 1.18
CA PRO A 166 -2.12 10.65 0.39
C PRO A 166 -3.64 10.57 0.35
N PHE A 167 -4.19 9.35 0.49
CA PHE A 167 -5.61 9.09 0.38
C PHE A 167 -6.35 9.06 1.72
N ILE A 168 -5.68 9.31 2.86
CA ILE A 168 -6.26 9.10 4.20
C ILE A 168 -7.52 9.95 4.49
N LYS A 169 -7.71 11.04 3.75
CA LYS A 169 -8.90 11.91 3.81
C LYS A 169 -9.80 11.82 2.56
N MET A 170 -9.43 11.00 1.58
CA MET A 170 -10.16 10.83 0.33
C MET A 170 -11.24 9.75 0.50
N SER A 171 -12.37 9.97 -0.15
CA SER A 171 -13.40 8.94 -0.37
C SER A 171 -12.94 7.93 -1.44
N LYS A 172 -13.70 6.85 -1.60
CA LYS A 172 -13.42 5.86 -2.66
C LYS A 172 -13.62 6.48 -4.04
N GLU A 173 -14.65 7.32 -4.15
CA GLU A 173 -15.03 8.06 -5.35
C GLU A 173 -13.92 9.04 -5.77
N ASP A 174 -13.29 9.72 -4.80
CA ASP A 174 -12.15 10.59 -5.06
C ASP A 174 -10.96 9.81 -5.63
N ILE A 175 -10.69 8.61 -5.09
CA ILE A 175 -9.59 7.75 -5.57
C ILE A 175 -9.86 7.26 -6.99
N VAL A 176 -11.08 6.80 -7.28
CA VAL A 176 -11.48 6.41 -8.64
C VAL A 176 -11.31 7.58 -9.60
N THR A 177 -11.77 8.76 -9.21
CA THR A 177 -11.66 10.00 -10.01
C THR A 177 -10.19 10.34 -10.28
N ALA A 178 -9.34 10.29 -9.26
CA ALA A 178 -7.90 10.52 -9.41
C ALA A 178 -7.27 9.50 -10.35
N GLY A 179 -7.62 8.21 -10.24
CA GLY A 179 -7.10 7.18 -11.13
C GLY A 179 -7.57 7.33 -12.57
N ASN A 180 -8.80 7.80 -12.81
CA ASN A 180 -9.28 8.12 -14.15
C ASN A 180 -8.48 9.27 -14.78
N ILE A 181 -8.19 10.33 -14.00
CA ILE A 181 -7.35 11.45 -14.46
C ILE A 181 -5.94 10.97 -14.81
N LEU A 182 -5.40 10.03 -14.03
CA LEU A 182 -4.08 9.44 -14.23
C LEU A 182 -4.03 8.32 -15.29
N ASN A 183 -5.17 8.00 -15.91
CA ASN A 183 -5.32 6.87 -16.84
C ASN A 183 -4.81 5.53 -16.25
N VAL A 184 -5.17 5.26 -14.99
CA VAL A 184 -4.88 3.97 -14.34
C VAL A 184 -5.51 2.83 -15.14
N ASP A 185 -4.71 1.83 -15.51
CA ASP A 185 -5.24 0.62 -16.15
C ASP A 185 -5.83 -0.31 -15.09
N TYR A 186 -7.11 -0.14 -14.81
CA TYR A 186 -7.81 -0.97 -13.82
C TYR A 186 -7.93 -2.44 -14.22
N ASN A 187 -7.66 -2.81 -15.49
CA ASN A 187 -7.57 -4.22 -15.91
C ASN A 187 -6.33 -4.93 -15.30
N LEU A 188 -5.40 -4.16 -14.74
CA LEU A 188 -4.23 -4.65 -14.01
C LEU A 188 -4.48 -4.72 -12.49
N THR A 189 -5.71 -4.50 -12.04
CA THR A 189 -6.07 -4.58 -10.62
C THR A 189 -6.96 -5.77 -10.33
N TRP A 190 -6.89 -6.28 -9.09
CA TRP A 190 -7.82 -7.28 -8.57
C TRP A 190 -8.48 -6.73 -7.32
N SER A 191 -9.79 -6.51 -7.38
CA SER A 191 -10.55 -5.85 -6.29
C SER A 191 -11.74 -6.69 -5.81
N CYS A 192 -12.07 -7.76 -6.52
CA CYS A 192 -13.19 -8.61 -6.15
C CYS A 192 -12.71 -9.68 -5.17
N TYR A 193 -13.48 -9.90 -4.10
CA TYR A 193 -13.35 -11.02 -3.16
C TYR A 193 -13.64 -12.40 -3.81
N LYS A 194 -13.25 -12.60 -5.08
CA LYS A 194 -13.34 -13.85 -5.86
C LYS A 194 -12.01 -14.12 -6.55
#